data_AF-P56215-F1
#
_entry.id   AF-P56215-F1
#
_cell.length_a   1.000
_cell.length_b   1.000
_cell.length_c   1.000
_cell.angle_alpha   90.00
_cell.angle_beta   90.00
_cell.angle_gamma   90.00
#
_symmetry.space_group_name_H-M   'P 1'
#
loop_
_entity.id
_entity.type
_entity.pdbx_description
1 polymer ?
#
loop_
_entity_poly.entity_id
_entity_poly.type
_entity_poly.pdbx_seq_one_letter_code
_entity_poly.pdbx_strand_id
1 'polypeptide(L)' 'VSCEDCPEHCSTQKAQAKCDNDKCVCEPI' A
#
# COMPACT_ATOMS: atom_id res chain seq x y z
N VAL A 1 -1.34 4.97 -6.71
CA VAL A 1 -0.91 5.82 -5.59
C VAL A 1 0.60 5.78 -5.52
N SER A 2 1.25 6.89 -5.20
CA SER A 2 2.69 6.89 -4.91
C SER A 2 2.97 6.08 -3.65
N CYS A 3 4.22 5.67 -3.42
CA CYS A 3 4.55 4.94 -2.21
C CYS A 3 4.33 5.75 -0.91
N GLU A 4 4.30 7.08 -0.99
CA GLU A 4 3.97 7.97 0.12
C GLU A 4 2.50 7.82 0.57
N ASP A 5 1.54 7.76 -0.36
CA ASP A 5 0.11 7.56 -0.07
C ASP A 5 -0.31 6.08 0.03
N CYS A 6 0.58 5.16 -0.31
CA CYS A 6 0.34 3.72 -0.28
C CYS A 6 -0.12 3.18 1.09
N PRO A 7 0.53 3.52 2.23
CA PRO A 7 0.07 3.08 3.56
C PRO A 7 -1.35 3.51 3.88
N GLU A 8 -1.72 4.77 3.61
CA GLU A 8 -3.08 5.24 3.84
C GLU A 8 -4.07 4.53 2.91
N HIS A 9 -3.72 4.36 1.64
CA HIS A 9 -4.55 3.66 0.66
C HIS A 9 -4.82 2.19 1.04
N CYS A 10 -3.81 1.41 1.40
CA CYS A 10 -4.01 0.00 1.77
C CYS A 10 -4.64 -0.15 3.17
N SER A 11 -4.37 0.78 4.10
CA SER A 11 -4.96 0.76 5.44
C SER A 11 -6.49 0.86 5.40
N THR A 12 -7.05 1.69 4.49
CA THR A 12 -8.52 1.75 4.29
C THR A 12 -9.13 0.41 3.86
N GLN A 13 -8.33 -0.46 3.24
CA GLN A 13 -8.73 -1.79 2.78
C GLN A 13 -8.39 -2.92 3.77
N LYS A 14 -7.87 -2.59 4.96
CA LYS A 14 -7.30 -3.56 5.92
C LYS A 14 -6.21 -4.44 5.29
N ALA A 15 -5.42 -3.86 4.39
CA ALA A 15 -4.28 -4.50 3.74
C ALA A 15 -2.97 -3.83 4.21
N GLN A 16 -1.90 -4.60 4.28
CA GLN A 16 -0.55 -4.07 4.49
C GLN A 16 -0.06 -3.41 3.20
N ALA A 17 0.27 -2.13 3.27
CA ALA A 17 0.96 -1.46 2.18
C ALA A 17 2.43 -1.88 2.11
N LYS A 18 2.88 -2.22 0.91
CA LYS A 18 4.26 -2.45 0.55
C LYS A 18 4.59 -1.61 -0.69
N CYS A 19 5.68 -0.86 -0.62
CA CYS A 19 6.25 -0.25 -1.82
C CYS A 19 7.23 -1.25 -2.45
N ASP A 20 6.95 -1.71 -3.67
CA ASP A 20 7.85 -2.56 -4.45
C ASP A 20 8.13 -1.90 -5.81
N ASN A 21 9.40 -1.58 -6.11
CA ASN A 21 9.80 -0.96 -7.38
C ASN A 21 8.89 0.22 -7.81
N ASP A 22 8.70 1.20 -6.91
CA ASP A 22 7.84 2.38 -7.15
C ASP A 22 6.34 2.06 -7.32
N LYS A 23 5.93 0.82 -7.08
CA LYS A 23 4.52 0.39 -7.09
C LYS A 23 4.04 0.16 -5.66
N CYS A 24 2.87 0.69 -5.37
CA CYS A 24 2.13 0.33 -4.18
C CYS A 24 1.48 -1.05 -4.35
N VAL A 25 1.82 -1.98 -3.47
CA VAL A 25 1.25 -3.32 -3.36
C VAL A 25 0.52 -3.42 -2.03
N CYS A 26 -0.77 -3.72 -2.06
CA CYS A 26 -1.56 -3.97 -0.85
C CYS A 26 -1.66 -5.48 -0.63
N GLU A 27 -0.90 -6.02 0.32
CA GLU A 27 -1.01 -7.43 0.70
C GLU A 27 -2.09 -7.62 1.77
N PRO A 28 -2.92 -8.67 1.70
CA PRO A 28 -3.89 -8.96 2.75
C PRO A 28 -3.17 -9.28 4.07
N ILE A 29 -3.73 -8.83 5.19
CA ILE A 29 -3.28 -9.19 6.54
C ILE A 29 -3.68 -10.63 6.85
#